data_AF-A0A7Y7D3R4-F1
#
_entry.id   AF-A0A7Y7D3R4-F1
#
_cell.length_a   1.000
_cell.length_b   1.000
_cell.length_c   1.000
_cell.angle_alpha   90.00
_cell.angle_beta   90.00
_cell.angle_gamma   90.00
#
_symmetry.space_group_name_H-M   'P 1'
#
loop_
_entity.id
_entity.type
_entity.pdbx_description
1 polymer ?
#
loop_
_entity_poly.entity_id
_entity_poly.type
_entity_poly.pdbx_seq_one_letter_code
_entity_poly.pdbx_strand_id
1 'polypeptide(L)'
;MMDLSGLKLYERLSVAKEKLAPVQSDYRIVFEADLDHPASVLIPDPNWMASALHGGILPPVQVYHDLEHDEEGRITNGHILHDTPPIGALSEEQAIEYLIQKDIPAQVWKVKSSNAIKMVICRKGQLPSTREWRNAWKIQQENPL
;
A
#
# COMPACT_ATOMS: atom_id res chain seq x y z
N MET A 1 -19.95 4.29 -14.59
CA MET A 1 -19.23 4.20 -13.31
C MET A 1 -20.22 3.69 -12.28
N MET A 2 -19.93 2.58 -11.57
CA MET A 2 -20.82 2.13 -10.50
C MET A 2 -20.71 3.10 -9.33
N ASP A 3 -21.83 3.71 -8.94
CA ASP A 3 -21.88 4.51 -7.72
C ASP A 3 -22.04 3.57 -6.52
N LEU A 4 -20.98 3.46 -5.73
CA LEU A 4 -20.92 2.64 -4.53
C LEU A 4 -20.78 3.50 -3.27
N SER A 5 -20.90 4.82 -3.38
CA SER A 5 -20.61 5.77 -2.30
C SER A 5 -21.52 5.61 -1.07
N GLY A 6 -22.73 5.06 -1.23
CA GLY A 6 -23.66 4.77 -0.14
C GLY A 6 -23.42 3.44 0.59
N LEU A 7 -22.42 2.64 0.17
CA LEU A 7 -22.08 1.35 0.78
C LEU A 7 -20.89 1.48 1.72
N LYS A 8 -20.82 0.60 2.72
CA LYS A 8 -19.65 0.52 3.60
C LYS A 8 -18.43 0.03 2.82
N LEU A 9 -17.24 0.41 3.26
CA LEU A 9 -15.98 0.06 2.57
C LEU A 9 -15.85 -1.42 2.25
N TYR A 10 -16.17 -2.31 3.20
CA TYR A 10 -16.06 -3.75 2.95
C TYR A 10 -17.06 -4.24 1.90
N GLU A 11 -18.25 -3.64 1.78
CA GLU A 11 -19.24 -3.96 0.75
C GLU A 11 -18.76 -3.46 -0.61
N ARG A 12 -18.24 -2.23 -0.67
CA ARG A 12 -17.61 -1.68 -1.89
C ARG A 12 -16.52 -2.61 -2.41
N LEU A 13 -15.62 -3.06 -1.53
CA LEU A 13 -14.54 -3.98 -1.85
C LEU A 13 -15.05 -5.37 -2.26
N SER A 14 -16.09 -5.89 -1.61
CA SER A 14 -16.70 -7.18 -1.97
C SER A 14 -17.30 -7.12 -3.39
N VAL A 15 -18.09 -6.08 -3.68
CA VAL A 15 -18.68 -5.86 -5.01
C VAL A 15 -17.59 -5.68 -6.06
N ALA A 16 -16.54 -4.92 -5.76
CA ALA A 16 -15.42 -4.72 -6.67
C ALA A 16 -14.70 -6.04 -6.98
N LYS A 17 -14.43 -6.87 -5.98
CA LYS A 17 -13.80 -8.18 -6.13
C LYS A 17 -14.60 -9.14 -7.02
N GLU A 18 -15.94 -9.08 -6.95
CA GLU A 18 -16.80 -9.91 -7.79
C GLU A 18 -16.89 -9.42 -9.24
N LYS A 19 -16.79 -8.10 -9.45
CA LYS A 19 -17.10 -7.47 -10.75
C LYS A 19 -15.89 -7.05 -11.56
N LEU A 20 -14.76 -6.77 -10.90
CA LEU A 20 -13.54 -6.31 -11.55
C LEU A 20 -12.57 -7.46 -11.76
N ALA A 21 -11.93 -7.49 -12.93
CA ALA A 21 -10.83 -8.40 -13.16
C ALA A 21 -9.63 -7.99 -12.29
N PRO A 22 -8.95 -8.95 -11.62
CA PRO A 22 -7.77 -8.64 -10.82
C PRO A 22 -6.64 -8.07 -11.70
N VAL A 23 -5.95 -7.05 -11.21
CA VAL A 23 -4.84 -6.39 -11.92
C VAL A 23 -3.54 -6.60 -11.16
N GLN A 24 -2.65 -7.43 -11.69
CA GLN A 24 -1.34 -7.65 -11.08
C GLN A 24 -0.37 -6.54 -11.50
N SER A 25 0.01 -5.68 -10.56
CA SER A 25 1.11 -4.73 -10.79
C SER A 25 2.46 -5.45 -10.84
N ASP A 26 3.36 -4.95 -11.69
CA ASP A 26 4.76 -5.35 -11.72
C ASP A 26 5.62 -4.60 -10.69
N TYR A 27 5.13 -3.52 -10.09
CA TYR A 27 5.86 -2.81 -9.04
C TYR A 27 5.98 -3.62 -7.75
N ARG A 28 7.12 -3.49 -7.09
CA ARG A 28 7.47 -4.10 -5.81
C ARG A 28 8.14 -3.03 -4.97
N ILE A 29 7.70 -2.89 -3.73
CA ILE A 29 8.28 -1.90 -2.81
C ILE A 29 9.09 -2.67 -1.79
N VAL A 30 10.41 -2.56 -1.89
CA VAL A 30 11.35 -3.14 -0.93
C VAL A 30 11.62 -2.08 0.13
N PHE A 31 11.50 -2.43 1.41
CA PHE A 31 11.74 -1.48 2.49
C PHE A 31 12.32 -2.10 3.75
N GLU A 32 13.05 -1.31 4.52
CA GLU A 32 13.63 -1.69 5.81
C GLU A 32 13.02 -0.82 6.91
N ALA A 33 12.04 -1.38 7.62
CA ALA A 33 11.42 -0.71 8.77
C ALA A 33 12.27 -0.82 10.05
N ASP A 34 13.06 -1.89 10.15
CA ASP A 34 13.98 -2.21 11.22
C ASP A 34 15.30 -2.75 10.62
N LEU A 35 16.43 -2.24 11.11
CA LEU A 35 17.77 -2.58 10.62
C LEU A 35 18.21 -3.98 11.04
N ASP A 36 17.62 -4.57 12.08
CA ASP A 36 17.96 -5.92 12.52
C ASP A 36 17.17 -7.00 11.79
N HIS A 37 16.14 -6.60 11.02
CA HIS A 37 15.29 -7.51 10.25
C HIS A 37 15.62 -7.49 8.76
N PRO A 38 15.41 -8.59 8.01
CA PRO A 38 15.52 -8.55 6.55
C PRO A 38 14.56 -7.53 5.95
N ALA A 39 14.94 -6.96 4.81
CA ALA A 39 14.08 -6.05 4.06
C ALA A 39 12.72 -6.72 3.80
N SER A 40 11.63 -5.97 3.93
CA SER A 40 10.27 -6.38 3.57
C SER A 40 9.99 -6.08 2.10
N VAL A 41 9.03 -6.80 1.50
CA VAL A 41 8.58 -6.55 0.13
C VAL A 41 7.06 -6.42 0.15
N LEU A 42 6.56 -5.22 -0.13
CA LEU A 42 5.14 -4.98 -0.41
C LEU A 42 4.87 -5.39 -1.87
N ILE A 43 3.86 -6.26 -2.03
CA ILE A 43 3.33 -6.66 -3.33
C ILE A 43 1.89 -6.15 -3.38
N PRO A 44 1.52 -5.30 -4.35
CA PRO A 44 0.14 -4.85 -4.49
C PRO A 44 -0.80 -6.03 -4.73
N ASP A 45 -1.86 -6.14 -3.91
CA ASP A 45 -2.90 -7.15 -4.09
C ASP A 45 -3.66 -6.89 -5.40
N PRO A 46 -3.89 -7.90 -6.25
CA PRO A 46 -4.54 -7.70 -7.54
C PRO A 46 -5.97 -7.16 -7.48
N ASN A 47 -6.76 -7.52 -6.46
CA ASN A 47 -8.13 -7.02 -6.31
C ASN A 47 -8.14 -5.58 -5.79
N TRP A 48 -7.22 -5.27 -4.87
CA TRP A 48 -7.00 -3.91 -4.40
C TRP A 48 -6.55 -3.00 -5.55
N MET A 49 -5.60 -3.44 -6.38
CA MET A 49 -5.16 -2.70 -7.57
C MET A 49 -6.31 -2.44 -8.53
N ALA A 50 -7.12 -3.46 -8.84
CA ALA A 50 -8.31 -3.28 -9.67
C ALA A 50 -9.27 -2.23 -9.08
N SER A 51 -9.44 -2.22 -7.76
CA SER A 51 -10.27 -1.24 -7.05
C SER A 51 -9.71 0.19 -7.13
N ALA A 52 -8.40 0.34 -6.99
CA ALA A 52 -7.72 1.64 -7.09
C ALA A 52 -7.79 2.23 -8.51
N LEU A 53 -7.56 1.39 -9.52
CA LEU A 53 -7.59 1.81 -10.93
C LEU A 53 -9.00 2.11 -11.43
N HIS A 54 -10.02 1.40 -10.92
CA HIS A 54 -11.42 1.69 -11.28
C HIS A 54 -11.91 2.99 -10.62
N GLY A 55 -11.49 3.28 -9.38
CA GLY A 55 -11.97 4.41 -8.61
C GLY A 55 -13.37 4.22 -8.03
N GLY A 56 -13.79 5.14 -7.16
CA GLY A 56 -15.11 5.13 -6.52
C GLY A 56 -15.27 4.06 -5.41
N ILE A 57 -14.18 3.41 -5.00
CA ILE A 57 -14.19 2.29 -4.05
C ILE A 57 -13.41 2.61 -2.77
N LEU A 58 -12.16 3.06 -2.93
CA LEU A 58 -11.24 3.29 -1.81
C LEU A 58 -11.49 4.66 -1.18
N PRO A 59 -11.36 4.81 0.15
CA PRO A 59 -11.34 6.11 0.78
C PRO A 59 -10.01 6.84 0.47
N PRO A 60 -9.89 8.15 0.74
CA PRO A 60 -8.59 8.83 0.74
C PRO A 60 -7.62 8.17 1.73
N VAL A 61 -6.32 8.13 1.41
CA VAL A 61 -5.31 7.48 2.28
C VAL A 61 -5.26 8.13 3.67
N GLN A 62 -5.51 9.44 3.75
CA GLN A 62 -5.55 10.18 5.01
C GLN A 62 -6.55 9.59 6.01
N VAL A 63 -7.64 8.99 5.54
CA VAL A 63 -8.63 8.34 6.40
C VAL A 63 -8.03 7.21 7.22
N TYR A 64 -7.04 6.48 6.68
CA TYR A 64 -6.32 5.45 7.43
C TYR A 64 -5.38 6.05 8.49
N HIS A 65 -4.83 7.25 8.23
CA HIS A 65 -3.97 7.96 9.18
C HIS A 65 -4.76 8.66 10.29
N ASP A 66 -6.01 9.01 10.03
CA ASP A 66 -6.92 9.65 10.98
C ASP A 66 -7.63 8.63 11.90
N LEU A 67 -7.34 7.33 11.76
CA LEU A 67 -7.90 6.30 12.64
C LEU A 67 -7.39 6.47 14.08
N GLU A 68 -8.32 6.74 14.98
CA GLU A 68 -8.08 6.82 16.40
C GLU A 68 -8.16 5.43 17.03
N HIS A 69 -7.25 5.17 17.97
CA HIS A 69 -7.16 3.90 18.68
C HIS A 69 -7.27 4.16 20.18
N ASP A 70 -8.01 3.31 20.89
CA ASP A 70 -8.04 3.32 22.35
C ASP A 70 -6.74 2.74 22.96
N GLU A 71 -6.66 2.69 24.30
CA GLU A 71 -5.50 2.14 25.02
C GLU A 71 -5.24 0.65 24.71
N GLU A 72 -6.25 -0.08 24.22
CA GLU A 72 -6.14 -1.49 23.82
C GLU A 72 -5.83 -1.65 22.32
N GLY A 73 -5.71 -0.55 21.57
CA GLY A 73 -5.44 -0.56 20.13
C GLY A 73 -6.69 -0.85 19.28
N ARG A 74 -7.90 -0.67 19.81
CA ARG A 74 -9.14 -0.80 19.03
C ARG A 74 -9.50 0.51 18.36
N ILE A 75 -9.92 0.43 17.10
CA ILE A 75 -10.33 1.62 16.34
C ILE A 75 -11.63 2.19 16.92
N THR A 76 -11.62 3.45 17.35
CA THR A 76 -12.78 4.13 17.97
C THR A 76 -13.64 4.88 16.94
N ASN A 77 -13.03 5.39 15.88
CA ASN A 77 -13.68 6.24 14.88
C ASN A 77 -13.82 5.57 13.49
N GLY A 78 -13.85 4.24 13.43
CA GLY A 78 -13.77 3.48 12.16
C GLY A 78 -14.87 3.77 11.12
N HIS A 79 -15.96 4.43 11.51
CA HIS A 79 -17.01 4.91 10.61
C HIS A 79 -16.46 5.84 9.51
N ILE A 80 -15.36 6.56 9.76
CA ILE A 80 -14.74 7.45 8.77
C ILE A 80 -14.30 6.72 7.48
N LEU A 81 -13.99 5.42 7.56
CA LEU A 81 -13.67 4.57 6.40
C LEU A 81 -14.87 4.35 5.48
N HIS A 82 -16.09 4.53 5.99
CA HIS A 82 -17.34 4.33 5.28
C HIS A 82 -17.92 5.65 4.81
N ASP A 83 -17.92 6.66 5.69
CA ASP A 83 -18.61 7.92 5.48
C ASP A 83 -17.81 8.90 4.62
N THR A 84 -16.48 8.74 4.55
CA THR A 84 -15.66 9.58 3.68
C THR A 84 -15.89 9.21 2.21
N PRO A 85 -16.19 10.18 1.33
CA PRO A 85 -16.38 9.94 -0.09
C PRO A 85 -15.18 9.20 -0.70
N PRO A 86 -15.41 8.17 -1.53
CA PRO A 86 -14.32 7.46 -2.18
C PRO A 86 -13.56 8.37 -3.14
N ILE A 87 -12.27 8.10 -3.30
CA ILE A 87 -11.45 8.77 -4.31
C ILE A 87 -11.78 8.28 -5.72
N GLY A 88 -11.47 9.12 -6.71
CA GLY A 88 -11.56 8.75 -8.12
C GLY A 88 -10.56 7.67 -8.53
N ALA A 89 -10.57 7.32 -9.81
CA ALA A 89 -9.61 6.38 -10.39
C ALA A 89 -8.18 6.89 -10.23
N LEU A 90 -7.29 6.02 -9.81
CA LEU A 90 -5.85 6.30 -9.72
C LEU A 90 -5.11 5.71 -10.93
N SER A 91 -4.01 6.34 -11.32
CA SER A 91 -2.99 5.67 -12.13
C SER A 91 -2.30 4.57 -11.31
N GLU A 92 -1.56 3.67 -11.98
CA GLU A 92 -0.80 2.63 -11.29
C GLU A 92 0.21 3.26 -10.31
N GLU A 93 0.95 4.29 -10.72
CA GLU A 93 1.90 5.03 -9.89
C GLU A 93 1.24 5.65 -8.65
N GLN A 94 0.09 6.32 -8.82
CA GLN A 94 -0.65 6.90 -7.70
C GLN A 94 -1.18 5.83 -6.75
N ALA A 95 -1.58 4.67 -7.26
CA ALA A 95 -2.00 3.54 -6.43
C ALA A 95 -0.82 2.96 -5.63
N ILE A 96 0.38 2.92 -6.20
CA ILE A 96 1.61 2.55 -5.48
C ILE A 96 1.95 3.57 -4.39
N GLU A 97 1.90 4.87 -4.69
CA GLU A 97 2.10 5.93 -3.69
C GLU A 97 1.09 5.85 -2.55
N TYR A 98 -0.17 5.52 -2.87
CA TYR A 98 -1.21 5.29 -1.88
C TYR A 98 -0.83 4.12 -0.95
N LEU A 99 -0.42 2.97 -1.50
CA LEU A 99 -0.02 1.80 -0.72
C LEU A 99 1.21 2.08 0.16
N ILE A 100 2.19 2.83 -0.35
CA ILE A 100 3.36 3.24 0.43
C ILE A 100 2.92 4.02 1.67
N GLN A 101 2.02 4.99 1.49
CA GLN A 101 1.54 5.81 2.59
C GLN A 101 0.71 4.98 3.58
N LYS A 102 -0.17 4.11 3.07
CA LYS A 102 -1.10 3.30 3.88
C LYS A 102 -0.42 2.19 4.67
N ASP A 103 0.44 1.40 4.01
CA ASP A 103 0.90 0.10 4.53
C ASP A 103 2.38 0.10 4.97
N ILE A 104 3.17 1.12 4.60
CA ILE A 104 4.57 1.22 5.02
C ILE A 104 4.70 2.21 6.20
N PRO A 105 5.43 1.86 7.28
CA PRO A 105 5.65 2.77 8.40
C PRO A 105 6.19 4.14 7.97
N ALA A 106 5.61 5.21 8.51
CA ALA A 106 5.93 6.59 8.12
C ALA A 106 7.44 6.93 8.22
N GLN A 107 8.15 6.34 9.17
CA GLN A 107 9.61 6.52 9.35
C GLN A 107 10.47 5.97 8.21
N VAL A 108 9.89 5.18 7.30
CA VAL A 108 10.59 4.66 6.12
C VAL A 108 10.51 5.67 4.97
N TRP A 109 9.36 6.30 4.76
CA TRP A 109 9.08 7.12 3.57
C TRP A 109 8.96 8.63 3.83
N LYS A 110 8.76 9.08 5.08
CA LYS A 110 8.72 10.52 5.44
C LYS A 110 10.09 11.14 5.77
N VAL A 111 11.14 10.35 5.98
CA VAL A 111 12.39 10.85 6.58
C VAL A 111 13.20 11.70 5.60
N LYS A 112 13.58 12.91 6.03
CA LYS A 112 14.37 13.88 5.28
C LYS A 112 15.84 14.01 5.74
N SER A 113 16.25 13.30 6.80
CA SER A 113 17.48 13.61 7.56
C SER A 113 18.52 12.48 7.64
N SER A 114 18.33 11.37 6.92
CA SER A 114 19.28 10.26 6.87
C SER A 114 19.70 10.00 5.42
N ASN A 115 20.98 9.70 5.22
CA ASN A 115 21.53 9.35 3.91
C ASN A 115 21.30 7.86 3.55
N ALA A 116 20.73 7.07 4.46
CA ALA A 116 20.46 5.65 4.22
C ALA A 116 19.22 5.47 3.33
N ILE A 117 19.33 4.61 2.33
CA ILE A 117 18.22 4.22 1.46
C ILE A 117 17.39 3.19 2.23
N LYS A 118 16.17 3.57 2.63
CA LYS A 118 15.25 2.71 3.39
C LYS A 118 14.14 2.08 2.56
N MET A 119 13.96 2.55 1.32
CA MET A 119 12.89 2.10 0.44
C MET A 119 13.33 2.20 -1.01
N VAL A 120 13.03 1.17 -1.79
CA VAL A 120 13.26 1.11 -3.23
C VAL A 120 12.00 0.59 -3.91
N ILE A 121 11.54 1.31 -4.93
CA ILE A 121 10.49 0.84 -5.83
C ILE A 121 11.18 0.19 -7.03
N CYS A 122 10.87 -1.08 -7.30
CA CYS A 122 11.44 -1.83 -8.39
C CYS A 122 10.36 -2.63 -9.12
N ARG A 123 10.70 -3.26 -10.24
CA ARG A 123 9.85 -4.21 -10.95
C ARG A 123 10.10 -5.63 -10.46
N LYS A 124 9.12 -6.51 -10.60
CA LYS A 124 9.20 -7.94 -10.25
C LYS A 124 10.48 -8.61 -10.79
N GLY A 125 10.86 -8.32 -12.03
CA GLY A 125 12.06 -8.90 -12.67
C GLY A 125 13.39 -8.41 -12.11
N GLN A 126 13.40 -7.35 -11.30
CA GLN A 126 14.60 -6.84 -10.62
C GLN A 126 14.81 -7.51 -9.25
N LEU A 127 13.84 -8.31 -8.78
CA LEU A 127 14.02 -9.14 -7.60
C LEU A 127 14.57 -10.52 -7.99
N PRO A 128 15.33 -11.18 -7.10
CA PRO A 128 15.72 -12.56 -7.31
C PRO A 128 14.49 -13.45 -7.60
N SER A 129 14.60 -14.28 -8.63
CA SER A 129 13.53 -15.19 -9.07
C SER A 129 13.28 -16.31 -8.05
N THR A 130 14.32 -16.72 -7.31
CA THR A 130 14.24 -17.65 -6.19
C THR A 130 14.20 -16.88 -4.87
N ARG A 131 13.49 -17.43 -3.87
CA ARG A 131 13.46 -16.87 -2.51
C ARG A 131 14.65 -17.33 -1.65
N GLU A 132 15.75 -17.72 -2.29
CA GLU A 132 16.94 -18.17 -1.59
C GLU A 132 17.50 -17.04 -0.72
N TRP A 133 17.82 -17.38 0.53
CA TRP A 133 18.30 -16.45 1.55
C TRP A 133 17.40 -15.22 1.77
N ARG A 134 16.07 -15.36 1.57
CA ARG A 134 15.13 -14.24 1.77
C ARG A 134 15.27 -13.55 3.13
N ASN A 135 15.64 -14.32 4.15
CA ASN A 135 15.85 -13.85 5.53
C ASN A 135 17.14 -13.03 5.72
N ALA A 136 17.97 -12.88 4.68
CA ALA A 136 19.19 -12.09 4.69
C ALA A 136 19.15 -10.90 3.70
N TRP A 137 18.02 -10.69 3.01
CA TRP A 137 17.92 -9.59 2.04
C TRP A 137 18.03 -8.25 2.74
N LYS A 138 18.85 -7.37 2.18
CA LYS A 138 19.07 -5.99 2.60
C LYS A 138 19.07 -5.07 1.40
N ILE A 139 18.68 -3.81 1.60
CA ILE A 139 18.79 -2.77 0.58
C ILE A 139 20.26 -2.37 0.49
N GLN A 140 20.83 -2.50 -0.71
CA GLN A 140 22.17 -2.01 -0.98
C GLN A 140 22.18 -0.48 -0.85
N GLN A 141 23.10 0.03 -0.03
CA GLN A 141 23.22 1.46 0.26
C GLN A 141 24.00 2.22 -0.80
N GLU A 142 24.66 1.51 -1.71
CA GLU A 142 25.39 2.07 -2.85
C GLU A 142 24.47 2.13 -4.06
N ASN A 143 24.30 3.33 -4.63
CA ASN A 143 23.65 3.49 -5.93
C ASN A 143 24.70 3.15 -7.00
N PRO A 144 24.50 2.13 -7.85
CA PRO A 144 25.38 1.94 -9.00
C PRO A 144 25.16 3.14 -9.94
N LEU A 145 26.18 3.99 -10.04
CA LEU A 145 26.24 5.09 -11.00
C LEU A 145 26.06 4.60 -12.44
#